data_AF-A0A9N8I1C2-F1
#
_entry.id   AF-A0A9N8I1C2-F1
#
_cell.length_a   1.000
_cell.length_b   1.000
_cell.length_c   1.000
_cell.angle_alpha   90.00
_cell.angle_beta   90.00
_cell.angle_gamma   90.00
#
_symmetry.space_group_name_H-M   'P 1'
#
loop_
_entity.id
_entity.type
_entity.pdbx_description
1 polymer ?
#
loop_
_entity_poly.entity_id
_entity_poly.type
_entity_poly.pdbx_seq_one_letter_code
_entity_poly.pdbx_strand_id
1 'polypeptide(L)'
;MKTLLLFLTTILLPSFRILPQSRGSGCILLTYARGDDLYKVLGVSKSATTKEIKSAYRRKALDTHPDKRKDIPAEQAAEEFQKVVHAFEILSDDSSRRNYDRTGRAGQTQGGAGGGRGQQQQQQWGGFQFRWSHGGGGRQRSFRLKDKFKVQEAMSRVMHIVSLTQLETVMLDENDLLERNLLMAFVTPQEIEQHCDDEMVFPYPFAGMSEQGLWWEDKLQTVKIRFNRQNGLTKFFNIPEGDELRKQKAPIFLFGRRGQPLSADFARLQTSNRLEFEKWMWKQIEVTVEFVNNHPHAVEIMWMHGSRGHDKLKLKPGESQTHTTMLGHEWWVRDARVDTRKDSPGRYRLSRQSMVAVWKIKSDEDFQRLVIHPKNCIDLSGHCPWWKSQGECKKNPEFMTENCALTCKTCKEDDDVYKSHDEL
;
A
#
# COMPACT_ATOMS: atom_id res chain seq x y z
N MET A 1 18.97 -44.48 64.74
CA MET A 1 19.04 -45.92 64.38
C MET A 1 18.95 -46.00 62.86
N LYS A 2 19.88 -46.47 62.02
CA LYS A 2 21.21 -47.12 62.04
C LYS A 2 21.91 -46.56 60.76
N THR A 3 23.13 -46.03 60.73
CA THR A 3 24.48 -46.65 60.86
C THR A 3 24.92 -47.55 59.69
N LEU A 4 26.01 -47.13 59.02
CA LEU A 4 27.06 -47.88 58.26
C LEU A 4 26.69 -48.48 56.87
N LEU A 5 27.55 -48.57 55.84
CA LEU A 5 29.02 -48.74 55.78
C LEU A 5 29.60 -48.40 54.37
N LEU A 6 30.83 -47.88 54.34
CA LEU A 6 31.73 -47.62 53.20
C LEU A 6 32.44 -48.90 52.68
N PHE A 7 32.93 -48.88 51.43
CA PHE A 7 34.24 -49.39 50.93
C PHE A 7 34.41 -48.86 49.48
N LEU A 8 35.29 -47.93 49.08
CA LEU A 8 36.77 -47.84 49.03
C LEU A 8 37.49 -48.93 48.22
N THR A 9 37.91 -48.56 47.00
CA THR A 9 39.12 -49.10 46.34
C THR A 9 39.88 -47.96 45.64
N THR A 10 41.08 -47.72 46.14
CA THR A 10 42.15 -46.82 45.70
C THR A 10 42.94 -47.43 44.53
N ILE A 11 43.62 -46.61 43.70
CA ILE A 11 45.04 -46.75 43.26
C ILE A 11 45.43 -45.60 42.28
N LEU A 12 46.25 -44.68 42.82
CA LEU A 12 47.50 -44.02 42.35
C LEU A 12 47.69 -43.45 40.91
N LEU A 13 48.09 -42.16 40.90
CA LEU A 13 48.67 -41.32 39.81
C LEU A 13 50.12 -41.73 39.43
N PRO A 14 50.71 -41.27 38.30
CA PRO A 14 51.56 -40.06 38.37
C PRO A 14 51.76 -39.19 37.08
N SER A 15 51.83 -37.86 37.30
CA SER A 15 52.86 -36.92 36.81
C SER A 15 52.81 -36.16 35.46
N PHE A 16 53.32 -34.91 35.57
CA PHE A 16 53.90 -33.98 34.58
C PHE A 16 52.91 -33.10 33.78
N ARG A 17 53.06 -31.78 33.61
CA ARG A 17 54.12 -30.79 33.92
C ARG A 17 53.50 -29.39 33.73
N ILE A 18 53.77 -28.43 34.61
CA ILE A 18 53.46 -27.01 34.42
C ILE A 18 54.65 -26.36 33.69
N LEU A 19 54.40 -25.59 32.60
CA LEU A 19 55.28 -24.51 32.12
C LEU A 19 54.46 -23.40 31.40
N PRO A 20 54.99 -22.16 31.31
CA PRO A 20 54.20 -20.92 31.40
C PRO A 20 53.94 -20.20 30.07
N GLN A 21 53.14 -19.13 30.18
CA GLN A 21 52.87 -18.06 29.20
C GLN A 21 54.09 -17.68 28.33
N SER A 22 53.87 -17.61 27.02
CA SER A 22 54.69 -16.79 26.12
C SER A 22 53.79 -15.90 25.25
N ARG A 23 54.11 -14.60 25.32
CA ARG A 23 53.55 -13.51 24.53
C ARG A 23 53.77 -13.73 23.02
N GLY A 24 52.75 -13.47 22.22
CA GLY A 24 52.85 -13.32 20.78
C GLY A 24 51.82 -12.31 20.29
N SER A 25 52.29 -11.12 19.93
CA SER A 25 51.51 -10.07 19.27
C SER A 25 50.85 -10.61 17.99
N GLY A 26 49.54 -10.45 17.88
CA GLY A 26 48.79 -10.72 16.67
C GLY A 26 47.63 -9.74 16.60
N CYS A 27 47.81 -8.70 15.78
CA CYS A 27 46.87 -7.65 15.48
C CYS A 27 45.48 -8.23 15.16
N ILE A 28 44.50 -8.03 16.05
CA ILE A 28 43.09 -8.29 15.74
C ILE A 28 42.66 -7.16 14.79
N LEU A 29 42.73 -7.44 13.49
CA LEU A 29 42.02 -6.69 12.47
C LEU A 29 40.52 -6.86 12.72
N LEU A 30 39.97 -6.02 13.59
CA LEU A 30 38.54 -5.70 13.62
C LEU A 30 38.23 -4.95 12.33
N THR A 31 37.96 -5.69 11.24
CA THR A 31 37.32 -5.13 10.06
C THR A 31 35.89 -4.79 10.44
N TYR A 32 35.68 -3.52 10.78
CA TYR A 32 34.38 -2.87 10.87
C TYR A 32 33.58 -3.18 9.60
N ALA A 33 32.48 -3.93 9.73
CA ALA A 33 31.53 -4.15 8.65
C ALA A 33 30.89 -2.82 8.27
N ARG A 34 31.15 -2.41 7.04
CA ARG A 34 30.78 -1.13 6.45
C ARG A 34 29.47 -1.32 5.68
N GLY A 35 28.34 -0.91 6.28
CA GLY A 35 27.01 -0.97 5.66
C GLY A 35 26.46 -2.39 5.54
N ASP A 36 25.17 -2.58 5.84
CA ASP A 36 24.55 -3.90 5.74
C ASP A 36 24.66 -4.44 4.30
N ASP A 37 25.22 -5.64 4.16
CA ASP A 37 25.33 -6.36 2.89
C ASP A 37 23.93 -6.59 2.31
N LEU A 38 23.65 -6.09 1.10
CA LEU A 38 22.30 -6.10 0.50
C LEU A 38 21.75 -7.53 0.36
N TYR A 39 22.63 -8.51 0.15
CA TYR A 39 22.23 -9.92 0.08
C TYR A 39 21.75 -10.43 1.44
N LYS A 40 22.37 -9.97 2.54
CA LYS A 40 21.90 -10.28 3.90
C LYS A 40 20.60 -9.56 4.22
N VAL A 41 20.45 -8.32 3.74
CA VAL A 41 19.19 -7.57 3.88
C VAL A 41 18.04 -8.33 3.22
N LEU A 42 18.23 -8.97 2.07
CA LEU A 42 17.22 -9.85 1.46
C LEU A 42 17.20 -11.29 2.00
N GLY A 43 18.25 -11.71 2.71
CA GLY A 43 18.38 -13.07 3.23
C GLY A 43 18.68 -14.12 2.15
N VAL A 44 19.42 -13.73 1.10
CA VAL A 44 19.78 -14.59 -0.04
C VAL A 44 21.29 -14.74 -0.18
N SER A 45 21.71 -15.79 -0.89
CA SER A 45 23.12 -15.97 -1.29
C SER A 45 23.53 -14.95 -2.36
N LYS A 46 24.83 -14.60 -2.43
CA LYS A 46 25.39 -13.83 -3.55
C LYS A 46 25.23 -14.54 -4.90
N SER A 47 25.08 -15.87 -4.90
CA SER A 47 24.81 -16.68 -6.09
C SER A 47 23.32 -16.77 -6.46
N ALA A 48 22.43 -16.09 -5.73
CA ALA A 48 20.99 -16.19 -5.97
C ALA A 48 20.61 -15.68 -7.37
N THR A 49 19.70 -16.39 -8.02
CA THR A 49 19.08 -15.99 -9.28
C THR A 49 18.14 -14.81 -9.06
N THR A 50 17.84 -14.06 -10.12
CA THR A 50 16.87 -12.95 -10.07
C THR A 50 15.49 -13.42 -9.57
N LYS A 51 15.08 -14.65 -9.91
CA LYS A 51 13.83 -15.26 -9.42
C LYS A 51 13.84 -15.49 -7.90
N GLU A 52 14.96 -15.96 -7.34
CA GLU A 52 15.11 -16.13 -5.89
C GLU A 52 15.17 -14.79 -5.16
N ILE A 53 15.82 -13.78 -5.74
CA ILE A 53 15.86 -12.41 -5.22
C ILE A 53 14.44 -11.80 -5.16
N LYS A 54 13.64 -11.96 -6.23
CA LYS A 54 12.20 -11.55 -6.21
C LYS A 54 11.42 -12.27 -5.11
N SER A 55 11.58 -13.58 -5.02
CA SER A 55 10.85 -14.40 -4.03
C SER A 55 11.19 -13.98 -2.60
N ALA A 56 12.48 -13.73 -2.33
CA ALA A 56 12.96 -13.27 -1.04
C ALA A 56 12.48 -11.86 -0.71
N TYR A 57 12.51 -10.94 -1.70
CA TYR A 57 11.94 -9.61 -1.56
C TYR A 57 10.45 -9.66 -1.22
N ARG A 58 9.63 -10.44 -1.95
CA ARG A 58 8.20 -10.57 -1.65
C ARG A 58 7.92 -11.03 -0.23
N ARG A 59 8.69 -12.02 0.24
CA ARG A 59 8.57 -12.53 1.62
C ARG A 59 8.97 -11.45 2.64
N LYS A 60 10.13 -10.82 2.45
CA LYS A 60 10.62 -9.79 3.36
C LYS A 60 9.74 -8.55 3.37
N ALA A 61 9.26 -8.08 2.22
CA ALA A 61 8.35 -6.95 2.13
C ALA A 61 7.06 -7.19 2.91
N LEU A 62 6.55 -8.43 2.91
CA LEU A 62 5.40 -8.83 3.73
C LEU A 62 5.71 -8.89 5.23
N ASP A 63 6.92 -9.31 5.60
CA ASP A 63 7.35 -9.46 7.00
C ASP A 63 7.74 -8.12 7.64
N THR A 64 8.36 -7.23 6.86
CA THR A 64 8.79 -5.89 7.29
C THR A 64 7.74 -4.82 7.03
N HIS A 65 6.53 -5.19 6.58
CA HIS A 65 5.48 -4.20 6.33
C HIS A 65 5.11 -3.45 7.62
N PRO A 66 5.09 -2.10 7.62
CA PRO A 66 4.82 -1.30 8.82
C PRO A 66 3.51 -1.67 9.55
N ASP A 67 2.50 -2.16 8.81
CA ASP A 67 1.21 -2.53 9.42
C ASP A 67 1.23 -3.84 10.19
N LYS A 68 2.10 -4.77 9.82
CA LYS A 68 2.27 -6.02 10.56
C LYS A 68 3.19 -5.82 11.76
N ARG A 69 4.02 -4.76 11.71
CA ARG A 69 5.04 -4.43 12.70
C ARG A 69 4.58 -3.34 13.66
N LYS A 70 3.45 -3.59 14.33
CA LYS A 70 2.91 -2.72 15.39
C LYS A 70 3.69 -2.82 16.71
N ASP A 71 4.59 -3.79 16.79
CA ASP A 71 5.48 -4.06 17.92
C ASP A 71 6.67 -3.09 18.00
N ILE A 72 6.97 -2.38 16.91
CA ILE A 72 8.06 -1.39 16.84
C ILE A 72 7.54 0.00 16.44
N PRO A 73 8.27 1.09 16.75
CA PRO A 73 7.94 2.43 16.28
C PRO A 73 7.77 2.48 14.75
N ALA A 74 6.75 3.19 14.28
CA ALA A 74 6.44 3.29 12.84
C ALA A 74 7.63 3.77 12.00
N GLU A 75 8.47 4.65 12.55
CA GLU A 75 9.69 5.13 11.91
C GLU A 75 10.73 4.01 11.71
N GLN A 76 10.91 3.13 12.71
CA GLN A 76 11.81 1.98 12.59
C GLN A 76 11.28 0.95 11.60
N ALA A 77 9.96 0.71 11.58
CA ALA A 77 9.35 -0.21 10.62
C ALA A 77 9.50 0.29 9.18
N ALA A 78 9.32 1.61 8.97
CA ALA A 78 9.57 2.24 7.69
C ALA A 78 11.05 2.14 7.27
N GLU A 79 12.00 2.34 8.19
CA GLU A 79 13.43 2.22 7.90
C GLU A 79 13.82 0.78 7.50
N GLU A 80 13.33 -0.24 8.21
CA GLU A 80 13.57 -1.64 7.86
C GLU A 80 12.98 -2.00 6.49
N PHE A 81 11.76 -1.56 6.21
CA PHE A 81 11.12 -1.76 4.92
C PHE A 81 11.91 -1.08 3.79
N GLN A 82 12.35 0.15 4.00
CA GLN A 82 13.19 0.88 3.03
C GLN A 82 14.51 0.16 2.74
N LYS A 83 15.15 -0.45 3.75
CA LYS A 83 16.36 -1.27 3.52
C LYS A 83 16.07 -2.45 2.60
N VAL A 84 14.94 -3.14 2.80
CA VAL A 84 14.51 -4.26 1.96
C VAL A 84 14.23 -3.81 0.52
N VAL A 85 13.53 -2.69 0.34
CA VAL A 85 13.27 -2.10 -0.98
C VAL A 85 14.57 -1.73 -1.67
N HIS A 86 15.45 -1.00 -1.00
CA HIS A 86 16.74 -0.58 -1.57
C HIS A 86 17.65 -1.76 -1.93
N ALA A 87 17.70 -2.80 -1.09
CA ALA A 87 18.45 -4.01 -1.42
C ALA A 87 17.89 -4.70 -2.67
N PHE A 88 16.57 -4.76 -2.81
CA PHE A 88 15.93 -5.29 -3.99
C PHE A 88 16.16 -4.42 -5.24
N GLU A 89 16.08 -3.10 -5.14
CA GLU A 89 16.33 -2.17 -6.25
C GLU A 89 17.71 -2.38 -6.88
N ILE A 90 18.75 -2.57 -6.05
CA ILE A 90 20.12 -2.78 -6.54
C ILE A 90 20.32 -4.21 -7.05
N LEU A 91 19.79 -5.22 -6.34
CA LEU A 91 20.07 -6.62 -6.64
C LEU A 91 19.18 -7.22 -7.74
N SER A 92 18.03 -6.60 -8.04
CA SER A 92 17.10 -7.06 -9.09
C SER A 92 17.58 -6.72 -10.51
N ASP A 93 18.42 -5.70 -10.68
CA ASP A 93 18.97 -5.28 -11.97
C ASP A 93 20.40 -5.81 -12.15
N ASP A 94 20.65 -6.55 -13.23
CA ASP A 94 21.96 -7.17 -13.48
C ASP A 94 23.13 -6.18 -13.59
N SER A 95 22.87 -4.97 -14.10
CA SER A 95 23.91 -3.93 -14.23
C SER A 95 24.26 -3.36 -12.86
N SER A 96 23.24 -2.99 -12.09
CA SER A 96 23.34 -2.42 -10.75
C SER A 96 23.95 -3.42 -9.77
N ARG A 97 23.52 -4.69 -9.84
CA ARG A 97 24.08 -5.80 -9.07
C ARG A 97 25.55 -6.04 -9.38
N ARG A 98 25.94 -6.11 -10.66
CA ARG A 98 27.35 -6.25 -11.05
C ARG A 98 28.21 -5.09 -10.54
N ASN A 99 27.68 -3.87 -10.57
CA ASN A 99 28.39 -2.72 -10.03
C ASN A 99 28.52 -2.78 -8.51
N TYR A 100 27.46 -3.19 -7.81
CA TYR A 100 27.48 -3.43 -6.37
C TYR A 100 28.50 -4.52 -5.99
N ASP A 101 28.49 -5.66 -6.69
CA ASP A 101 29.40 -6.78 -6.44
C ASP A 101 30.88 -6.38 -6.62
N ARG A 102 31.16 -5.51 -7.60
CA ARG A 102 32.51 -5.02 -7.89
C ARG A 102 32.98 -3.96 -6.89
N THR A 103 32.09 -3.06 -6.47
CA THR A 103 32.48 -1.84 -5.74
C THR A 103 32.15 -1.88 -4.24
N GLY A 104 31.30 -2.83 -3.82
CA GLY A 104 30.72 -2.89 -2.48
C GLY A 104 29.85 -1.68 -2.12
N ARG A 105 29.56 -0.80 -3.09
CA ARG A 105 28.76 0.41 -2.90
C ARG A 105 27.48 0.26 -3.70
N ALA A 106 26.34 0.44 -3.03
CA ALA A 106 25.08 0.73 -3.70
C ALA A 106 25.23 2.13 -4.32
N GLY A 107 25.87 2.19 -5.49
CA GLY A 107 26.29 3.45 -6.09
C GLY A 107 25.10 4.24 -6.61
N GLN A 108 24.97 5.48 -6.15
CA GLN A 108 24.32 6.54 -6.92
C GLN A 108 24.74 6.45 -8.38
N THR A 109 23.75 6.54 -9.25
CA THR A 109 23.89 6.65 -10.71
C THR A 109 25.11 7.50 -11.07
N GLN A 110 25.99 6.93 -11.89
CA GLN A 110 27.22 7.54 -12.35
C GLN A 110 26.91 8.86 -13.10
N GLY A 111 27.18 9.99 -12.45
CA GLY A 111 27.05 11.32 -13.02
C GLY A 111 27.99 12.30 -12.31
N GLY A 112 29.14 12.58 -12.94
CA GLY A 112 29.97 13.75 -12.62
C GLY A 112 31.31 13.46 -11.97
N ALA A 113 32.35 13.31 -12.80
CA ALA A 113 33.70 13.70 -12.44
C ALA A 113 33.85 15.21 -12.71
N GLY A 114 34.19 16.00 -11.69
CA GLY A 114 34.47 17.44 -11.80
C GLY A 114 34.86 18.00 -10.43
N GLY A 115 36.09 18.50 -10.31
CA GLY A 115 36.80 18.69 -9.05
C GLY A 115 36.47 19.94 -8.23
N GLY A 116 36.83 19.86 -6.94
CA GLY A 116 36.86 20.96 -5.97
C GLY A 116 37.15 20.44 -4.56
N ARG A 117 38.38 20.64 -4.06
CA ARG A 117 38.85 20.24 -2.73
C ARG A 117 38.41 21.25 -1.66
N GLY A 118 37.97 20.76 -0.49
CA GLY A 118 38.00 21.53 0.78
C GLY A 118 36.95 21.15 1.81
N GLN A 119 37.35 20.37 2.84
CA GLN A 119 36.76 20.18 4.20
C GLN A 119 35.21 20.06 4.32
N GLN A 120 34.59 19.01 4.87
CA GLN A 120 34.78 18.41 6.19
C GLN A 120 33.97 17.10 6.23
N GLN A 121 34.43 16.14 7.02
CA GLN A 121 33.93 14.77 7.10
C GLN A 121 32.56 14.70 7.80
N GLN A 122 31.45 14.86 7.07
CA GLN A 122 30.14 14.31 7.43
C GLN A 122 29.84 13.13 6.49
N GLN A 123 29.77 11.94 7.06
CA GLN A 123 29.63 10.69 6.33
C GLN A 123 28.21 10.55 5.78
N GLN A 124 28.05 10.97 4.53
CA GLN A 124 27.55 10.15 3.41
C GLN A 124 26.33 9.25 3.71
N TRP A 125 25.22 9.89 4.07
CA TRP A 125 23.87 9.47 3.69
C TRP A 125 23.34 10.59 2.79
N GLY A 126 22.85 10.26 1.59
CA GLY A 126 22.22 11.26 0.71
C GLY A 126 21.05 11.87 1.47
N GLY A 127 21.25 13.09 1.97
CA GLY A 127 20.32 13.75 2.86
C GLY A 127 18.96 13.93 2.23
N PHE A 128 17.98 13.21 2.77
CA PHE A 128 16.60 13.68 2.90
C PHE A 128 16.58 14.86 3.89
N GLN A 129 17.29 15.95 3.57
CA GLN A 129 17.18 17.22 4.29
C GLN A 129 16.22 18.11 3.51
N PHE A 130 14.93 17.98 3.82
CA PHE A 130 13.88 18.88 3.33
C PHE A 130 14.20 20.33 3.72
N ARG A 131 14.54 21.14 2.72
CA ARG A 131 14.60 22.60 2.86
C ARG A 131 13.26 23.16 2.35
N TRP A 132 12.29 23.33 3.24
CA TRP A 132 11.13 24.17 2.98
C TRP A 132 11.64 25.61 2.79
N SER A 133 11.91 26.02 1.55
CA SER A 133 12.27 27.39 1.25
C SER A 133 10.98 28.23 1.31
N HIS A 134 10.82 29.00 2.39
CA HIS A 134 9.89 30.13 2.38
C HIS A 134 10.26 31.05 1.20
N GLY A 135 9.40 31.10 0.19
CA GLY A 135 9.57 32.02 -0.93
C GLY A 135 8.34 32.02 -1.84
N GLY A 136 7.52 33.07 -1.75
CA GLY A 136 6.45 33.37 -2.71
C GLY A 136 5.07 33.46 -2.07
N GLY A 137 4.62 34.69 -1.81
CA GLY A 137 3.34 35.00 -1.18
C GLY A 137 2.14 34.45 -1.94
N GLY A 138 1.32 33.66 -1.25
CA GLY A 138 0.08 33.11 -1.77
C GLY A 138 -0.60 32.23 -0.74
N ARG A 139 -1.30 32.86 0.22
CA ARG A 139 -2.31 32.31 1.17
C ARG A 139 -2.37 30.77 1.24
N GLN A 140 -1.38 30.15 1.88
CA GLN A 140 -1.30 28.70 2.04
C GLN A 140 -2.36 28.20 3.03
N ARG A 141 -3.19 27.24 2.61
CA ARG A 141 -3.82 26.31 3.56
C ARG A 141 -2.67 25.58 4.26
N SER A 142 -2.56 25.74 5.58
CA SER A 142 -1.63 24.96 6.39
C SER A 142 -1.98 23.47 6.24
N PHE A 143 -1.16 22.68 5.55
CA PHE A 143 -1.26 21.22 5.56
C PHE A 143 -1.18 20.73 7.01
N ARG A 144 -2.10 19.86 7.45
CA ARG A 144 -2.09 19.35 8.82
C ARG A 144 -0.88 18.45 9.00
N LEU A 145 -0.36 18.35 10.23
CA LEU A 145 0.78 17.49 10.55
C LEU A 145 0.53 16.02 10.16
N LYS A 146 -0.73 15.55 10.26
CA LYS A 146 -1.16 14.22 9.80
C LYS A 146 -1.00 14.03 8.30
N ASP A 147 -1.21 15.07 7.50
CA ASP A 147 -1.06 15.01 6.04
C ASP A 147 0.42 14.86 5.67
N LYS A 148 1.32 15.49 6.42
CA LYS A 148 2.78 15.36 6.23
C LYS A 148 3.27 13.93 6.44
N PHE A 149 2.81 13.26 7.50
CA PHE A 149 3.19 11.86 7.75
C PHE A 149 2.66 10.92 6.67
N LYS A 150 1.40 11.08 6.26
CA LYS A 150 0.82 10.29 5.15
C LYS A 150 1.57 10.50 3.83
N VAL A 151 2.00 11.74 3.56
CA VAL A 151 2.81 12.06 2.37
C VAL A 151 4.18 11.39 2.45
N GLN A 152 4.88 11.48 3.59
CA GLN A 152 6.17 10.82 3.78
C GLN A 152 6.06 9.29 3.62
N GLU A 153 5.00 8.71 4.18
CA GLU A 153 4.71 7.29 4.02
C GLU A 153 4.49 6.95 2.54
N ALA A 154 3.62 7.68 1.84
CA ALA A 154 3.34 7.47 0.42
C ALA A 154 4.62 7.57 -0.45
N MET A 155 5.47 8.56 -0.20
CA MET A 155 6.74 8.73 -0.92
C MET A 155 7.73 7.58 -0.65
N SER A 156 7.77 7.06 0.58
CA SER A 156 8.65 5.93 0.94
C SER A 156 8.30 4.62 0.24
N ARG A 157 7.09 4.52 -0.31
CA ARG A 157 6.54 3.34 -0.99
C ARG A 157 6.73 3.40 -2.52
N VAL A 158 7.20 4.53 -3.05
CA VAL A 158 7.53 4.67 -4.47
C VAL A 158 8.75 3.83 -4.79
N MET A 159 8.63 2.98 -5.80
CA MET A 159 9.74 2.18 -6.28
C MET A 159 10.59 2.96 -7.28
N HIS A 160 11.91 2.88 -7.15
CA HIS A 160 12.82 3.47 -8.12
C HIS A 160 13.29 2.44 -9.13
N ILE A 161 12.97 2.68 -10.40
CA ILE A 161 13.34 1.79 -11.50
C ILE A 161 14.32 2.49 -12.44
N VAL A 162 15.40 1.79 -12.78
CA VAL A 162 16.50 2.31 -13.60
C VAL A 162 16.60 1.67 -14.99
N SER A 163 16.00 0.48 -15.19
CA SER A 163 16.10 -0.28 -16.44
C SER A 163 14.78 -0.96 -16.83
N LEU A 164 14.64 -1.29 -18.12
CA LEU A 164 13.47 -2.01 -18.64
C LEU A 164 13.40 -3.44 -18.08
N THR A 165 14.55 -4.12 -18.02
CA THR A 165 14.65 -5.47 -17.45
C THR A 165 14.24 -5.49 -15.99
N GLN A 166 14.58 -4.47 -15.22
CA GLN A 166 14.11 -4.34 -13.84
C GLN A 166 12.60 -4.14 -13.80
N LEU A 167 12.02 -3.30 -14.66
CA LEU A 167 10.57 -3.11 -14.73
C LEU A 167 9.84 -4.43 -15.04
N GLU A 168 10.26 -5.13 -16.08
CA GLU A 168 9.72 -6.45 -16.48
C GLU A 168 9.83 -7.44 -15.33
N THR A 169 10.98 -7.44 -14.67
CA THR A 169 11.29 -8.30 -13.53
C THR A 169 10.34 -8.03 -12.36
N VAL A 170 10.04 -6.79 -12.04
CA VAL A 170 9.26 -6.48 -10.84
C VAL A 170 7.75 -6.49 -11.10
N MET A 171 7.32 -6.12 -12.30
CA MET A 171 5.92 -5.80 -12.57
C MET A 171 5.13 -6.86 -13.32
N LEU A 172 5.80 -7.83 -13.94
CA LEU A 172 5.15 -8.82 -14.79
C LEU A 172 5.00 -10.17 -14.11
N ASP A 173 3.85 -10.79 -14.39
CA ASP A 173 3.50 -12.13 -13.96
C ASP A 173 4.17 -13.20 -14.85
N GLU A 174 3.79 -14.46 -14.68
CA GLU A 174 4.35 -15.58 -15.46
C GLU A 174 3.91 -15.57 -16.94
N ASN A 175 2.94 -14.75 -17.31
CA ASN A 175 2.41 -14.59 -18.67
C ASN A 175 2.86 -13.27 -19.32
N ASP A 176 3.85 -12.57 -18.76
CA ASP A 176 4.33 -11.27 -19.20
C ASP A 176 3.25 -10.16 -19.16
N LEU A 177 2.26 -10.29 -18.26
CA LEU A 177 1.21 -9.31 -18.03
C LEU A 177 1.44 -8.56 -16.72
N LEU A 178 1.01 -7.31 -16.65
CA LEU A 178 1.09 -6.51 -15.42
C LEU A 178 0.36 -7.19 -14.26
N GLU A 179 1.08 -7.49 -13.15
CA GLU A 179 0.50 -8.09 -11.94
C GLU A 179 -0.50 -7.14 -11.24
N ARG A 180 -0.29 -5.83 -11.37
CA ARG A 180 -1.07 -4.74 -10.74
C ARG A 180 -1.16 -3.55 -11.68
N ASN A 181 -2.06 -2.61 -11.42
CA ASN A 181 -2.00 -1.33 -12.11
C ASN A 181 -0.65 -0.66 -11.82
N LEU A 182 -0.12 0.06 -12.80
CA LEU A 182 1.22 0.64 -12.75
C LEU A 182 1.15 2.13 -13.06
N LEU A 183 1.52 2.96 -12.10
CA LEU A 183 1.70 4.41 -12.28
C LEU A 183 3.19 4.74 -12.28
N MET A 184 3.69 5.21 -13.43
CA MET A 184 5.08 5.62 -13.60
C MET A 184 5.18 7.14 -13.72
N ALA A 185 6.11 7.75 -12.99
CA ALA A 185 6.53 9.12 -13.15
C ALA A 185 7.95 9.18 -13.72
N PHE A 186 8.11 9.74 -14.92
CA PHE A 186 9.39 10.01 -15.56
C PHE A 186 9.85 11.42 -15.22
N VAL A 187 10.99 11.51 -14.54
CA VAL A 187 11.56 12.78 -14.05
C VAL A 187 13.02 12.91 -14.43
N THR A 188 13.45 14.14 -14.68
CA THR A 188 14.88 14.47 -14.68
C THR A 188 15.30 14.93 -13.29
N PRO A 189 16.55 14.67 -12.88
CA PRO A 189 17.09 15.21 -11.63
C PRO A 189 16.90 16.72 -11.51
N GLN A 190 16.92 17.23 -10.28
CA GLN A 190 16.81 18.65 -9.94
C GLN A 190 15.39 19.19 -10.15
N GLU A 191 15.17 20.12 -11.08
CA GLU A 191 13.93 20.92 -11.15
C GLU A 191 12.66 20.08 -11.31
N ILE A 192 12.65 19.10 -12.23
CA ILE A 192 11.45 18.29 -12.50
C ILE A 192 11.16 17.31 -11.34
N GLU A 193 12.20 16.63 -10.83
CA GLU A 193 12.07 15.73 -9.69
C GLU A 193 11.59 16.48 -8.44
N GLN A 194 12.18 17.64 -8.14
CA GLN A 194 11.76 18.50 -7.02
C GLN A 194 10.31 18.98 -7.18
N HIS A 195 9.92 19.43 -8.38
CA HIS A 195 8.54 19.83 -8.64
C HIS A 195 7.56 18.65 -8.48
N CYS A 196 7.95 17.47 -8.94
CA CYS A 196 7.14 16.24 -8.80
C CYS A 196 6.97 15.83 -7.32
N ASP A 197 8.00 16.01 -6.50
CA ASP A 197 7.97 15.64 -5.09
C ASP A 197 7.29 16.71 -4.21
N ASP A 198 7.59 18.00 -4.43
CA ASP A 198 7.18 19.08 -3.53
C ASP A 198 5.83 19.71 -3.91
N GLU A 199 5.61 19.95 -5.20
CA GLU A 199 4.42 20.66 -5.69
C GLU A 199 3.31 19.68 -6.11
N MET A 200 3.68 18.63 -6.84
CA MET A 200 2.73 17.57 -7.21
C MET A 200 2.45 16.62 -6.03
N VAL A 201 3.38 16.54 -5.07
CA VAL A 201 3.30 15.62 -3.92
C VAL A 201 3.13 14.17 -4.37
N PHE A 202 3.80 13.79 -5.46
CA PHE A 202 3.69 12.45 -6.02
C PHE A 202 4.22 11.41 -5.01
N PRO A 203 3.53 10.28 -4.80
CA PRO A 203 2.32 9.81 -5.49
C PRO A 203 1.03 10.05 -4.69
N TYR A 204 1.04 10.87 -3.64
CA TYR A 204 -0.11 11.06 -2.75
C TYR A 204 -1.34 11.61 -3.52
N PRO A 205 -2.55 11.10 -3.26
CA PRO A 205 -2.94 10.12 -2.23
C PRO A 205 -2.88 8.65 -2.67
N PHE A 206 -2.26 8.35 -3.81
CA PHE A 206 -2.28 7.04 -4.48
C PHE A 206 -1.16 6.09 -4.03
N ALA A 207 -0.70 6.22 -2.79
CA ALA A 207 0.18 5.24 -2.13
C ALA A 207 -0.13 5.20 -0.63
N GLY A 208 0.11 4.05 0.00
CA GLY A 208 -0.27 3.80 1.39
C GLY A 208 -1.76 3.48 1.55
N MET A 209 -2.22 3.55 2.81
CA MET A 209 -3.62 3.33 3.14
C MET A 209 -4.47 4.57 2.80
N SER A 210 -5.49 4.38 1.99
CA SER A 210 -6.52 5.40 1.76
C SER A 210 -7.35 5.64 3.02
N GLU A 211 -8.08 6.75 3.07
CA GLU A 211 -9.01 7.02 4.20
C GLU A 211 -10.13 5.98 4.31
N GLN A 212 -10.41 5.27 3.22
CA GLN A 212 -11.39 4.19 3.15
C GLN A 212 -10.77 2.83 3.50
N GLY A 213 -9.50 2.78 3.90
CA GLY A 213 -8.78 1.54 4.22
C GLY A 213 -8.50 0.69 2.99
N LEU A 214 -8.35 1.29 1.80
CA LEU A 214 -7.80 0.62 0.63
C LEU A 214 -6.28 0.73 0.69
N TRP A 215 -5.58 -0.40 0.57
CA TRP A 215 -4.13 -0.40 0.40
C TRP A 215 -3.82 -0.18 -1.07
N TRP A 216 -3.30 1.00 -1.41
CA TRP A 216 -2.99 1.32 -2.79
C TRP A 216 -1.98 0.35 -3.38
N GLU A 217 -1.03 -0.14 -2.58
CA GLU A 217 0.01 -1.07 -3.02
C GLU A 217 -0.58 -2.33 -3.64
N ASP A 218 -1.67 -2.84 -3.09
CA ASP A 218 -2.33 -4.07 -3.57
C ASP A 218 -2.98 -3.90 -4.95
N LYS A 219 -3.22 -2.66 -5.36
CA LYS A 219 -3.98 -2.34 -6.57
C LYS A 219 -3.19 -1.52 -7.59
N LEU A 220 -2.25 -0.73 -7.11
CA LEU A 220 -1.49 0.25 -7.86
C LEU A 220 -0.05 0.27 -7.34
N GLN A 221 0.88 -0.15 -8.19
CA GLN A 221 2.29 0.08 -7.97
C GLN A 221 2.67 1.46 -8.49
N THR A 222 3.29 2.26 -7.62
CA THR A 222 3.85 3.56 -8.01
C THR A 222 5.35 3.44 -8.22
N VAL A 223 5.82 4.02 -9.32
CA VAL A 223 7.20 3.94 -9.77
C VAL A 223 7.68 5.34 -10.15
N LYS A 224 8.88 5.72 -9.73
CA LYS A 224 9.56 6.94 -10.19
C LYS A 224 10.84 6.58 -10.93
N ILE A 225 10.93 7.01 -12.19
CA ILE A 225 12.04 6.75 -13.10
C ILE A 225 12.81 8.03 -13.28
N ARG A 226 14.03 8.05 -12.72
CA ARG A 226 14.95 9.17 -12.85
C ARG A 226 15.91 8.92 -14.01
N PHE A 227 15.97 9.85 -14.96
CA PHE A 227 16.84 9.72 -16.12
C PHE A 227 17.42 11.08 -16.57
N ASN A 228 18.58 11.01 -17.23
CA ASN A 228 19.22 12.19 -17.85
C ASN A 228 19.34 12.03 -19.37
N ARG A 229 19.73 10.83 -19.80
CA ARG A 229 19.85 10.45 -21.21
C ARG A 229 18.86 9.34 -21.49
N GLN A 230 18.48 9.19 -22.75
CA GLN A 230 17.68 8.05 -23.16
C GLN A 230 18.38 6.72 -22.85
N ASN A 231 17.62 5.77 -22.35
CA ASN A 231 18.01 4.38 -22.12
C ASN A 231 16.95 3.45 -22.75
N GLY A 232 17.12 2.13 -22.58
CA GLY A 232 16.15 1.16 -23.11
C GLY A 232 14.71 1.40 -22.61
N LEU A 233 14.57 1.73 -21.32
CA LEU A 233 13.28 1.99 -20.68
C LEU A 233 12.58 3.24 -21.24
N THR A 234 13.29 4.37 -21.33
CA THR A 234 12.71 5.60 -21.86
C THR A 234 12.39 5.47 -23.35
N LYS A 235 13.22 4.76 -24.12
CA LYS A 235 12.96 4.50 -25.54
C LYS A 235 11.73 3.62 -25.74
N PHE A 236 11.60 2.58 -24.93
CA PHE A 236 10.46 1.66 -24.97
C PHE A 236 9.13 2.40 -24.78
N PHE A 237 9.05 3.31 -23.82
CA PHE A 237 7.85 4.11 -23.54
C PHE A 237 7.75 5.42 -24.35
N ASN A 238 8.60 5.61 -25.36
CA ASN A 238 8.65 6.83 -26.18
C ASN A 238 8.72 8.12 -25.32
N ILE A 239 9.65 8.13 -24.37
CA ILE A 239 9.95 9.25 -23.49
C ILE A 239 11.08 10.08 -24.15
N PRO A 240 10.90 11.41 -24.29
CA PRO A 240 11.91 12.28 -24.90
C PRO A 240 13.21 12.28 -24.09
N GLU A 241 14.30 12.76 -24.69
CA GLU A 241 15.57 12.88 -23.98
C GLU A 241 15.46 13.85 -22.79
N GLY A 242 16.31 13.69 -21.78
CA GLY A 242 16.22 14.49 -20.56
C GLY A 242 16.45 15.99 -20.77
N ASP A 243 17.21 16.39 -21.79
CA ASP A 243 17.33 17.82 -22.16
C ASP A 243 16.02 18.37 -22.74
N GLU A 244 15.29 17.58 -23.53
CA GLU A 244 13.99 17.97 -24.09
C GLU A 244 12.92 18.02 -23.00
N LEU A 245 12.89 17.03 -22.10
CA LEU A 245 11.96 17.02 -20.98
C LEU A 245 12.17 18.22 -20.06
N ARG A 246 13.43 18.60 -19.80
CA ARG A 246 13.78 19.82 -19.03
C ARG A 246 13.25 21.10 -19.66
N LYS A 247 13.25 21.22 -20.99
CA LYS A 247 12.64 22.37 -21.69
C LYS A 247 11.13 22.44 -21.47
N GLN A 248 10.47 21.29 -21.33
CA GLN A 248 9.03 21.19 -21.11
C GLN A 248 8.62 21.45 -19.65
N LYS A 249 9.56 21.35 -18.69
CA LYS A 249 9.36 21.65 -17.26
C LYS A 249 8.20 20.90 -16.59
N ALA A 250 7.84 19.74 -17.12
CA ALA A 250 6.74 18.94 -16.62
C ALA A 250 7.14 17.46 -16.62
N PRO A 251 6.89 16.71 -15.52
CA PRO A 251 7.05 15.27 -15.51
C PRO A 251 6.07 14.60 -16.49
N ILE A 252 6.44 13.40 -16.96
CA ILE A 252 5.56 12.54 -17.77
C ILE A 252 5.07 11.40 -16.89
N PHE A 253 3.75 11.24 -16.83
CA PHE A 253 3.08 10.15 -16.14
C PHE A 253 2.56 9.14 -17.15
N LEU A 254 2.76 7.86 -16.86
CA LEU A 254 2.15 6.75 -17.59
C LEU A 254 1.34 5.88 -16.63
N PHE A 255 0.18 5.44 -17.08
CA PHE A 255 -0.66 4.50 -16.35
C PHE A 255 -0.91 3.24 -17.19
N GLY A 256 -0.58 2.10 -16.62
CA GLY A 256 -0.88 0.78 -17.17
C GLY A 256 -1.86 0.01 -16.32
N ARG A 257 -2.77 -0.73 -16.96
CA ARG A 257 -3.77 -1.55 -16.28
C ARG A 257 -3.25 -2.95 -15.99
N ARG A 258 -3.68 -3.52 -14.87
CA ARG A 258 -3.43 -4.92 -14.55
C ARG A 258 -3.89 -5.82 -15.70
N GLY A 259 -3.11 -6.87 -15.99
CA GLY A 259 -3.44 -7.85 -17.03
C GLY A 259 -3.11 -7.43 -18.46
N GLN A 260 -2.56 -6.23 -18.69
CA GLN A 260 -2.05 -5.85 -20.00
C GLN A 260 -0.52 -6.02 -20.09
N PRO A 261 0.05 -6.30 -21.28
CA PRO A 261 1.49 -6.36 -21.48
C PRO A 261 2.13 -4.96 -21.46
N LEU A 262 3.44 -4.86 -21.21
CA LEU A 262 4.15 -3.57 -21.26
C LEU A 262 4.11 -2.91 -22.64
N SER A 263 3.97 -3.71 -23.70
CA SER A 263 3.87 -3.22 -25.09
C SER A 263 2.51 -2.64 -25.44
N ALA A 264 1.51 -2.73 -24.55
CA ALA A 264 0.21 -2.11 -24.75
C ALA A 264 0.31 -0.58 -24.70
N ASP A 265 -0.73 0.10 -25.16
CA ASP A 265 -0.81 1.56 -25.07
C ASP A 265 -1.11 1.98 -23.62
N PHE A 266 -0.15 2.67 -22.99
CA PHE A 266 -0.32 3.23 -21.65
C PHE A 266 -1.00 4.59 -21.75
N ALA A 267 -1.94 4.85 -20.85
CA ALA A 267 -2.48 6.20 -20.72
C ALA A 267 -1.34 7.14 -20.34
N ARG A 268 -1.25 8.29 -21.01
CA ARG A 268 -0.15 9.24 -20.85
C ARG A 268 -0.67 10.61 -20.46
N LEU A 269 0.03 11.25 -19.52
CA LEU A 269 -0.19 12.64 -19.16
C LEU A 269 1.16 13.33 -18.99
N GLN A 270 1.30 14.54 -19.50
CA GLN A 270 2.43 15.40 -19.18
C GLN A 270 1.90 16.71 -18.60
N THR A 271 2.14 16.93 -17.31
CA THR A 271 1.66 18.14 -16.63
C THR A 271 2.50 18.46 -15.41
N SER A 272 2.63 19.76 -15.11
CA SER A 272 3.14 20.28 -13.84
C SER A 272 2.00 20.72 -12.91
N ASN A 273 0.74 20.51 -13.32
CA ASN A 273 -0.45 20.88 -12.56
C ASN A 273 -1.00 19.68 -11.77
N ARG A 274 -0.98 19.80 -10.44
CA ARG A 274 -1.45 18.74 -9.53
C ARG A 274 -2.91 18.37 -9.73
N LEU A 275 -3.80 19.35 -9.91
CA LEU A 275 -5.24 19.08 -10.05
C LEU A 275 -5.54 18.34 -11.36
N GLU A 276 -4.82 18.67 -12.43
CA GLU A 276 -4.93 17.95 -13.70
C GLU A 276 -4.48 16.49 -13.56
N PHE A 277 -3.33 16.27 -12.90
CA PHE A 277 -2.85 14.94 -12.58
C PHE A 277 -3.85 14.13 -11.75
N GLU A 278 -4.36 14.69 -10.66
CA GLU A 278 -5.35 14.01 -9.82
C GLU A 278 -6.60 13.64 -10.61
N LYS A 279 -7.17 14.56 -11.40
CA LYS A 279 -8.34 14.27 -12.26
C LYS A 279 -8.07 13.18 -13.28
N TRP A 280 -6.91 13.22 -13.92
CA TRP A 280 -6.51 12.20 -14.89
C TRP A 280 -6.33 10.84 -14.22
N MET A 281 -5.70 10.79 -13.04
CA MET A 281 -5.51 9.57 -12.26
C MET A 281 -6.83 8.95 -11.84
N TRP A 282 -7.75 9.74 -11.28
CA TRP A 282 -9.07 9.24 -10.87
C TRP A 282 -9.82 8.60 -12.03
N LYS A 283 -9.71 9.16 -13.24
CA LYS A 283 -10.29 8.56 -14.44
C LYS A 283 -9.70 7.20 -14.80
N GLN A 284 -8.42 6.94 -14.48
CA GLN A 284 -7.78 5.65 -14.81
C GLN A 284 -8.31 4.49 -13.95
N ILE A 285 -8.72 4.81 -12.72
CA ILE A 285 -9.21 3.87 -11.69
C ILE A 285 -10.74 3.92 -11.53
N GLU A 286 -11.43 4.53 -12.50
CA GLU A 286 -12.87 4.44 -12.61
C GLU A 286 -13.26 3.00 -12.98
N VAL A 287 -14.28 2.51 -12.27
CA VAL A 287 -14.84 1.17 -12.41
C VAL A 287 -16.33 1.32 -12.65
N THR A 288 -16.88 0.49 -13.53
CA THR A 288 -18.31 0.43 -13.77
C THR A 288 -18.93 -0.66 -12.90
N VAL A 289 -20.00 -0.34 -12.18
CA VAL A 289 -20.74 -1.30 -11.36
C VAL A 289 -22.19 -1.37 -11.82
N GLU A 290 -22.72 -2.56 -12.02
CA GLU A 290 -24.16 -2.81 -12.22
C GLU A 290 -24.76 -3.34 -10.92
N PHE A 291 -25.69 -2.60 -10.34
CA PHE A 291 -26.50 -3.09 -9.23
C PHE A 291 -27.72 -3.82 -9.77
N VAL A 292 -27.97 -5.04 -9.31
CA VAL A 292 -29.13 -5.86 -9.69
C VAL A 292 -29.95 -6.16 -8.45
N ASN A 293 -31.19 -5.71 -8.40
CA ASN A 293 -32.04 -5.91 -7.23
C ASN A 293 -32.81 -7.23 -7.28
N ASN A 294 -32.28 -8.29 -6.68
CA ASN A 294 -33.00 -9.55 -6.44
C ASN A 294 -33.71 -9.58 -5.08
N HIS A 295 -33.65 -8.51 -4.29
CA HIS A 295 -34.36 -8.41 -3.01
C HIS A 295 -35.86 -8.19 -3.29
N PRO A 296 -36.78 -8.81 -2.52
CA PRO A 296 -38.23 -8.72 -2.72
C PRO A 296 -38.81 -7.30 -2.59
N HIS A 297 -38.05 -6.35 -2.05
CA HIS A 297 -38.48 -4.98 -1.88
C HIS A 297 -37.58 -4.01 -2.64
N ALA A 298 -38.10 -2.81 -2.88
CA ALA A 298 -37.27 -1.74 -3.40
C ALA A 298 -36.11 -1.46 -2.44
N VAL A 299 -34.95 -1.11 -2.99
CA VAL A 299 -33.76 -0.79 -2.20
C VAL A 299 -33.31 0.64 -2.46
N GLU A 300 -32.64 1.22 -1.46
CA GLU A 300 -31.88 2.45 -1.60
C GLU A 300 -30.39 2.12 -1.54
N ILE A 301 -29.66 2.52 -2.58
CA ILE A 301 -28.22 2.33 -2.71
C ILE A 301 -27.55 3.70 -2.52
N MET A 302 -26.47 3.73 -1.75
CA MET A 302 -25.73 4.95 -1.46
C MET A 302 -24.23 4.71 -1.46
N TRP A 303 -23.49 5.66 -2.03
CA TRP A 303 -22.03 5.69 -1.92
C TRP A 303 -21.63 6.32 -0.59
N MET A 304 -20.73 5.69 0.14
CA MET A 304 -20.27 6.15 1.44
C MET A 304 -18.91 6.85 1.35
N HIS A 305 -18.85 8.07 1.88
CA HIS A 305 -17.62 8.83 2.07
C HIS A 305 -17.51 9.28 3.54
N GLY A 306 -16.62 8.62 4.29
CA GLY A 306 -16.53 8.80 5.74
C GLY A 306 -17.83 8.36 6.42
N SER A 307 -18.51 9.29 7.11
CA SER A 307 -19.80 9.04 7.78
C SER A 307 -21.02 9.50 6.98
N ARG A 308 -20.85 9.92 5.72
CA ARG A 308 -21.92 10.48 4.89
C ARG A 308 -22.22 9.58 3.69
N GLY A 309 -23.50 9.38 3.42
CA GLY A 309 -23.99 8.74 2.20
C GLY A 309 -24.31 9.78 1.13
N HIS A 310 -23.79 9.56 -0.06
CA HIS A 310 -23.93 10.33 -1.29
C HIS A 310 -24.66 9.50 -2.35
N ASP A 311 -25.14 10.14 -3.42
CA ASP A 311 -25.77 9.53 -4.60
C ASP A 311 -26.77 8.42 -4.29
N LYS A 312 -28.00 8.82 -3.98
CA LYS A 312 -29.08 7.89 -3.64
C LYS A 312 -29.73 7.35 -4.90
N LEU A 313 -29.52 6.08 -5.15
CA LEU A 313 -30.25 5.34 -6.16
C LEU A 313 -31.39 4.55 -5.53
N LYS A 314 -32.52 4.46 -6.22
CA LYS A 314 -33.62 3.57 -5.85
C LYS A 314 -33.86 2.56 -6.95
N LEU A 315 -33.82 1.27 -6.61
CA LEU A 315 -34.11 0.18 -7.53
C LEU A 315 -35.31 -0.62 -7.04
N LYS A 316 -36.29 -0.85 -7.90
CA LYS A 316 -37.41 -1.76 -7.60
C LYS A 316 -36.96 -3.22 -7.72
N PRO A 317 -37.71 -4.17 -7.17
CA PRO A 317 -37.41 -5.60 -7.35
C PRO A 317 -37.31 -5.96 -8.83
N GLY A 318 -36.25 -6.69 -9.21
CA GLY A 318 -35.96 -7.11 -10.57
C GLY A 318 -35.30 -6.06 -11.48
N GLU A 319 -35.16 -4.81 -11.04
CA GLU A 319 -34.47 -3.77 -11.81
C GLU A 319 -32.94 -3.88 -11.66
N SER A 320 -32.22 -3.46 -12.69
CA SER A 320 -30.78 -3.23 -12.63
C SER A 320 -30.41 -1.84 -13.13
N GLN A 321 -29.27 -1.33 -12.64
CA GLN A 321 -28.73 -0.07 -13.10
C GLN A 321 -27.22 0.00 -12.97
N THR A 322 -26.60 0.56 -13.99
CA THR A 322 -25.17 0.78 -14.06
C THR A 322 -24.78 2.15 -13.50
N HIS A 323 -23.66 2.20 -12.78
CA HIS A 323 -23.08 3.40 -12.22
C HIS A 323 -21.55 3.38 -12.39
N THR A 324 -20.95 4.53 -12.70
CA THR A 324 -19.49 4.67 -12.67
C THR A 324 -19.06 5.07 -11.26
N THR A 325 -18.10 4.35 -10.70
CA THR A 325 -17.57 4.59 -9.35
C THR A 325 -16.04 4.45 -9.37
N MET A 326 -15.38 4.61 -8.23
CA MET A 326 -13.92 4.50 -8.16
C MET A 326 -13.53 3.30 -7.31
N LEU A 327 -12.34 2.76 -7.59
CA LEU A 327 -11.73 1.75 -6.77
C LEU A 327 -11.62 2.20 -5.30
N GLY A 328 -12.00 1.33 -4.36
CA GLY A 328 -12.02 1.61 -2.93
C GLY A 328 -13.32 2.22 -2.41
N HIS A 329 -14.22 2.67 -3.28
CA HIS A 329 -15.53 3.17 -2.86
C HIS A 329 -16.35 2.10 -2.13
N GLU A 330 -17.02 2.51 -1.06
CA GLU A 330 -17.92 1.67 -0.29
C GLU A 330 -19.36 2.04 -0.62
N TRP A 331 -20.18 1.04 -0.95
CA TRP A 331 -21.57 1.18 -1.33
C TRP A 331 -22.45 0.43 -0.34
N TRP A 332 -23.43 1.14 0.22
CA TRP A 332 -24.36 0.61 1.19
C TRP A 332 -25.73 0.48 0.55
N VAL A 333 -26.38 -0.65 0.80
CA VAL A 333 -27.72 -0.93 0.29
C VAL A 333 -28.63 -1.22 1.47
N ARG A 334 -29.73 -0.48 1.54
CA ARG A 334 -30.77 -0.68 2.54
C ARG A 334 -32.10 -0.94 1.87
N ASP A 335 -32.96 -1.66 2.58
CA ASP A 335 -34.35 -1.81 2.19
C ASP A 335 -35.02 -0.42 2.22
N ALA A 336 -35.76 -0.05 1.17
CA ALA A 336 -36.38 1.26 1.08
C ALA A 336 -37.48 1.49 2.13
N ARG A 337 -37.93 0.43 2.81
CA ARG A 337 -38.83 0.51 3.98
C ARG A 337 -38.11 0.92 5.26
N VAL A 338 -36.77 0.87 5.29
CA VAL A 338 -35.98 1.35 6.43
C VAL A 338 -36.24 2.83 6.64
N ASP A 339 -36.86 3.12 7.78
CA ASP A 339 -37.22 4.43 8.30
C ASP A 339 -37.97 5.38 7.34
N THR A 340 -39.27 5.14 7.25
CA THR A 340 -40.24 5.97 6.52
C THR A 340 -40.87 7.08 7.36
N ARG A 341 -40.51 7.22 8.65
CA ARG A 341 -41.25 8.09 9.58
C ARG A 341 -40.66 9.49 9.63
N LYS A 342 -41.53 10.50 9.48
CA LYS A 342 -41.13 11.91 9.43
C LYS A 342 -40.40 12.38 10.69
N ASP A 343 -40.85 11.90 11.85
CA ASP A 343 -40.36 12.33 13.18
C ASP A 343 -39.39 11.34 13.82
N SER A 344 -38.96 10.30 13.08
CA SER A 344 -37.97 9.34 13.60
C SER A 344 -36.59 10.01 13.65
N PRO A 345 -35.96 10.12 14.84
CA PRO A 345 -34.59 10.61 14.96
C PRO A 345 -33.58 9.69 14.25
N GLY A 346 -33.97 8.46 13.90
CA GLY A 346 -33.13 7.45 13.24
C GLY A 346 -33.23 7.45 11.73
N ARG A 347 -34.05 8.34 11.14
CA ARG A 347 -34.32 8.36 9.69
C ARG A 347 -33.06 8.53 8.84
N TYR A 348 -32.09 9.22 9.41
CA TYR A 348 -30.79 9.47 8.80
C TYR A 348 -29.66 8.61 9.38
N ARG A 349 -29.97 7.76 10.37
CA ARG A 349 -28.97 6.95 11.06
C ARG A 349 -28.76 5.65 10.30
N LEU A 350 -27.61 5.56 9.62
CA LEU A 350 -27.16 4.34 8.99
C LEU A 350 -26.65 3.38 10.07
N SER A 351 -27.25 2.19 10.16
CA SER A 351 -26.79 1.10 11.03
C SER A 351 -26.54 -0.13 10.16
N ARG A 352 -25.51 -0.93 10.49
CA ARG A 352 -25.22 -2.17 9.75
C ARG A 352 -26.38 -3.18 9.84
N GLN A 353 -27.13 -3.17 10.94
CA GLN A 353 -28.30 -4.03 11.16
C GLN A 353 -29.46 -3.71 10.21
N SER A 354 -29.52 -2.47 9.71
CA SER A 354 -30.53 -2.02 8.75
C SER A 354 -30.08 -2.14 7.29
N MET A 355 -28.87 -2.65 7.03
CA MET A 355 -28.35 -2.83 5.68
C MET A 355 -28.72 -4.22 5.15
N VAL A 356 -29.11 -4.25 3.88
CA VAL A 356 -29.32 -5.47 3.08
C VAL A 356 -27.98 -5.96 2.57
N ALA A 357 -27.15 -5.07 2.04
CA ALA A 357 -25.81 -5.39 1.57
C ALA A 357 -24.85 -4.21 1.77
N VAL A 358 -23.56 -4.52 1.88
CA VAL A 358 -22.46 -3.54 1.89
C VAL A 358 -21.37 -4.10 0.99
N TRP A 359 -20.93 -3.30 0.02
CA TRP A 359 -19.83 -3.65 -0.87
C TRP A 359 -18.72 -2.62 -0.77
N LYS A 360 -17.48 -3.09 -0.81
CA LYS A 360 -16.33 -2.24 -1.06
C LYS A 360 -15.72 -2.68 -2.37
N ILE A 361 -15.62 -1.77 -3.33
CA ILE A 361 -15.06 -2.09 -4.65
C ILE A 361 -13.56 -2.31 -4.47
N LYS A 362 -13.13 -3.58 -4.47
CA LYS A 362 -11.72 -3.95 -4.33
C LYS A 362 -11.13 -4.42 -5.64
N SER A 363 -11.91 -5.02 -6.54
CA SER A 363 -11.43 -5.39 -7.87
C SER A 363 -11.28 -4.15 -8.76
N ASP A 364 -10.22 -4.15 -9.56
CA ASP A 364 -9.94 -3.19 -10.63
C ASP A 364 -10.54 -3.61 -11.98
N GLU A 365 -11.40 -4.64 -11.99
CA GLU A 365 -12.21 -5.00 -13.14
C GLU A 365 -13.08 -3.83 -13.59
N ASP A 366 -13.06 -3.56 -14.90
CA ASP A 366 -13.78 -2.46 -15.53
C ASP A 366 -15.31 -2.53 -15.35
N PHE A 367 -15.84 -3.75 -15.16
CA PHE A 367 -17.26 -3.99 -14.98
C PHE A 367 -17.51 -5.04 -13.90
N GLN A 368 -18.27 -4.67 -12.87
CA GLN A 368 -18.66 -5.57 -11.79
C GLN A 368 -20.18 -5.62 -11.67
N ARG A 369 -20.72 -6.83 -11.50
CA ARG A 369 -22.16 -7.05 -11.33
C ARG A 369 -22.48 -7.40 -9.88
N LEU A 370 -23.10 -6.48 -9.16
CA LEU A 370 -23.43 -6.58 -7.74
C LEU A 370 -24.90 -6.97 -7.57
N VAL A 371 -25.14 -8.23 -7.22
CA VAL A 371 -26.49 -8.78 -7.02
C VAL A 371 -26.91 -8.61 -5.57
N ILE A 372 -28.00 -7.87 -5.35
CA ILE A 372 -28.60 -7.68 -4.03
C ILE A 372 -29.52 -8.86 -3.76
N HIS A 373 -29.09 -9.77 -2.89
CA HIS A 373 -29.86 -10.96 -2.54
C HIS A 373 -30.98 -10.64 -1.53
N PRO A 374 -32.06 -11.46 -1.51
CA PRO A 374 -33.07 -11.37 -0.47
C PRO A 374 -32.48 -11.48 0.93
N LYS A 375 -32.87 -10.57 1.81
CA LYS A 375 -32.54 -10.65 3.25
C LYS A 375 -33.81 -10.52 4.07
N ASN A 376 -34.19 -11.62 4.73
CA ASN A 376 -35.48 -11.71 5.41
C ASN A 376 -35.44 -11.25 6.86
N CYS A 377 -34.26 -11.27 7.50
CA CYS A 377 -34.07 -10.82 8.87
C CYS A 377 -33.25 -9.53 8.93
N ILE A 378 -33.94 -8.39 9.06
CA ILE A 378 -33.34 -7.04 9.15
C ILE A 378 -34.10 -6.15 10.14
N ASP A 379 -33.44 -5.10 10.60
CA ASP A 379 -34.09 -4.01 11.34
C ASP A 379 -34.48 -2.87 10.37
N LEU A 380 -35.76 -2.52 10.32
CA LEU A 380 -36.30 -1.42 9.53
C LEU A 380 -36.14 -0.05 10.21
N SER A 381 -35.43 0.03 11.33
CA SER A 381 -35.09 1.29 11.99
C SER A 381 -33.70 1.26 12.63
N GLY A 382 -32.94 2.34 12.47
CA GLY A 382 -31.68 2.53 13.18
C GLY A 382 -31.83 2.71 14.70
N HIS A 383 -33.05 2.84 15.23
CA HIS A 383 -33.33 2.96 16.67
C HIS A 383 -33.59 1.63 17.38
N CYS A 384 -33.70 0.51 16.66
CA CYS A 384 -33.97 -0.79 17.26
C CYS A 384 -33.06 -1.11 18.46
N PRO A 385 -31.72 -0.87 18.43
CA PRO A 385 -30.86 -1.10 19.59
C PRO A 385 -31.24 -0.27 20.82
N TRP A 386 -31.69 0.97 20.61
CA TRP A 386 -32.12 1.85 21.69
C TRP A 386 -33.48 1.40 22.26
N TRP A 387 -34.47 1.09 21.42
CA TRP A 387 -35.76 0.58 21.89
C TRP A 387 -35.61 -0.73 22.67
N LYS A 388 -34.71 -1.62 22.23
CA LYS A 388 -34.37 -2.83 22.98
C LYS A 388 -33.82 -2.51 24.38
N SER A 389 -32.95 -1.51 24.51
CA SER A 389 -32.40 -1.13 25.83
C SER A 389 -33.48 -0.57 26.77
N GLN A 390 -34.55 0.00 26.23
CA GLN A 390 -35.74 0.43 26.97
C GLN A 390 -36.72 -0.72 27.31
N GLY A 391 -36.43 -1.94 26.85
CA GLY A 391 -37.26 -3.12 27.07
C GLY A 391 -38.45 -3.24 26.09
N GLU A 392 -38.45 -2.48 24.99
CA GLU A 392 -39.58 -2.44 24.04
C GLU A 392 -39.86 -3.79 23.38
N CYS A 393 -38.86 -4.67 23.20
CA CYS A 393 -39.11 -6.02 22.68
C CYS A 393 -40.12 -6.82 23.53
N LYS A 394 -40.25 -6.49 24.83
CA LYS A 394 -41.25 -7.10 25.72
C LYS A 394 -42.50 -6.23 25.87
N LYS A 395 -42.33 -4.91 25.94
CA LYS A 395 -43.44 -3.95 26.17
C LYS A 395 -44.33 -3.78 24.93
N ASN A 396 -43.74 -3.84 23.75
CA ASN A 396 -44.41 -3.62 22.47
C ASN A 396 -43.96 -4.68 21.42
N PRO A 397 -44.28 -5.96 21.64
CA PRO A 397 -43.73 -7.07 20.86
C PRO A 397 -44.17 -7.05 19.39
N GLU A 398 -45.40 -6.64 19.07
CA GLU A 398 -45.91 -6.60 17.69
C GLU A 398 -45.13 -5.60 16.84
N PHE A 399 -45.06 -4.35 17.30
CA PHE A 399 -44.32 -3.29 16.63
C PHE A 399 -42.84 -3.64 16.46
N MET A 400 -42.24 -4.20 17.51
CA MET A 400 -40.83 -4.57 17.49
C MET A 400 -40.55 -5.78 16.61
N THR A 401 -41.50 -6.70 16.45
CA THR A 401 -41.38 -7.83 15.51
C THR A 401 -41.40 -7.34 14.06
N GLU A 402 -42.22 -6.34 13.74
CA GLU A 402 -42.31 -5.80 12.38
C GLU A 402 -41.10 -4.90 12.02
N ASN A 403 -40.64 -4.07 12.96
CA ASN A 403 -39.64 -3.03 12.67
C ASN A 403 -38.22 -3.39 13.14
N CYS A 404 -38.09 -4.28 14.11
CA CYS A 404 -36.85 -4.58 14.83
C CYS A 404 -36.63 -6.08 15.01
N ALA A 405 -37.04 -6.85 13.99
CA ALA A 405 -37.10 -8.30 14.05
C ALA A 405 -35.74 -8.92 14.43
N LEU A 406 -34.68 -8.37 13.85
CA LEU A 406 -33.31 -8.82 14.09
C LEU A 406 -32.87 -8.47 15.52
N THR A 407 -33.01 -7.21 15.92
CA THR A 407 -32.58 -6.75 17.26
C THR A 407 -33.32 -7.49 18.38
N CYS A 408 -34.62 -7.76 18.22
CA CYS A 408 -35.42 -8.51 19.18
C CYS A 408 -35.32 -10.03 19.05
N LYS A 409 -34.53 -10.53 18.08
CA LYS A 409 -34.33 -11.97 17.83
C LYS A 409 -35.63 -12.71 17.52
N THR A 410 -36.57 -12.06 16.83
CA THR A 410 -37.81 -12.70 16.35
C THR A 410 -37.62 -13.37 15.00
N CYS A 411 -36.50 -13.09 14.33
CA CYS A 411 -35.97 -13.83 13.20
C CYS A 411 -34.52 -14.26 13.48
N LYS A 412 -34.01 -15.21 12.68
CA LYS A 412 -32.60 -15.60 12.70
C LYS A 412 -31.87 -14.87 11.59
N GLU A 413 -30.65 -14.42 11.85
CA GLU A 413 -29.76 -13.98 10.78
C GLU A 413 -29.53 -15.14 9.82
N ASP A 414 -29.65 -14.87 8.52
CA ASP A 414 -29.25 -15.83 7.51
C ASP A 414 -27.72 -15.92 7.56
N ASP A 415 -27.19 -17.02 8.11
CA ASP A 415 -25.75 -17.26 8.31
C ASP A 415 -24.94 -17.20 6.98
N ASP A 416 -25.63 -17.30 5.82
CA ASP A 416 -25.02 -17.42 4.50
C ASP A 416 -24.85 -16.09 3.73
N VAL A 417 -25.35 -14.95 4.22
CA VAL A 417 -25.25 -13.66 3.50
C VAL A 417 -24.07 -12.80 4.01
N TYR A 418 -23.50 -13.15 5.17
CA TYR A 418 -22.35 -12.47 5.78
C TYR A 418 -21.02 -13.21 5.61
N LYS A 419 -20.92 -14.17 4.68
CA LYS A 419 -19.63 -14.42 4.03
C LYS A 419 -19.31 -13.17 3.23
N SER A 420 -18.66 -12.25 3.91
CA SER A 420 -17.80 -11.22 3.36
C SER A 420 -17.43 -11.55 1.91
N HIS A 421 -18.02 -10.84 0.94
CA HIS A 421 -17.37 -10.60 -0.34
C HIS A 421 -16.16 -9.65 -0.09
N ASP A 422 -15.27 -10.09 0.80
CA ASP A 422 -13.94 -9.54 0.98
C ASP A 422 -12.98 -10.08 -0.10
N GLU A 423 -13.44 -11.02 -0.95
CA GLU A 423 -12.66 -11.76 -1.96
C GLU A 423 -13.12 -11.57 -3.42
N LEU A 424 -13.65 -10.39 -3.80
CA LEU A 424 -13.66 -9.98 -5.21
C LEU A 424 -12.79 -8.73 -5.42
#